data_AF-A0A529MHU2-F1
#
_entry.id   AF-A0A529MHU2-F1
#
_cell.length_a   1.000
_cell.length_b   1.000
_cell.length_c   1.000
_cell.angle_alpha   90.00
_cell.angle_beta   90.00
_cell.angle_gamma   90.00
#
_symmetry.space_group_name_H-M   'P 1'
#
loop_
_entity.id
_entity.type
_entity.pdbx_description
1 polymer ?
#
loop_
_entity_poly.entity_id
_entity_poly.type
_entity_poly.pdbx_seq_one_letter_code
_entity_poly.pdbx_strand_id
1 'polypeptide(L)' 'MDAKDRQIIRELQRDGRLTNQDLAARVNLSPSPCLRRVRLLE' A
#
# COMPACT_ATOMS: atom_id res chain seq x y z
N MET A 1 -5.42 -6.07 10.37
CA MET A 1 -4.14 -5.49 9.95
C MET A 1 -3.03 -6.51 10.03
N ASP A 2 -2.57 -6.98 8.87
CA ASP A 2 -1.42 -7.86 8.74
C ASP A 2 -0.10 -7.08 8.52
N ALA A 3 0.99 -7.80 8.23
CA ALA A 3 2.30 -7.20 8.00
C ALA A 3 2.34 -6.30 6.75
N LYS A 4 1.59 -6.64 5.70
CA LYS A 4 1.54 -5.87 4.45
C LYS A 4 0.72 -4.60 4.62
N ASP A 5 -0.36 -4.65 5.39
CA ASP A 5 -1.15 -3.45 5.74
C ASP A 5 -0.28 -2.43 6.50
N ARG A 6 0.52 -2.90 7.47
CA ARG A 6 1.46 -2.04 8.20
C ARG A 6 2.53 -1.46 7.28
N GLN A 7 2.99 -2.22 6.29
CA GLN A 7 3.97 -1.74 5.31
C GLN A 7 3.36 -0.69 4.37
N ILE A 8 2.12 -0.91 3.92
CA ILE A 8 1.35 0.04 3.10
C ILE A 8 1.19 1.38 3.84
N ILE A 9 0.76 1.34 5.10
CA ILE A 9 0.58 2.55 5.92
C ILE A 9 1.92 3.27 6.08
N ARG A 10 3.00 2.54 6.35
CA ARG A 10 4.33 3.13 6.52
C ARG A 10 4.79 3.85 5.24
N GLU A 11 4.61 3.24 4.08
CA GLU A 11 5.00 3.86 2.81
C GLU A 11 4.12 5.07 2.46
N LEU A 12 2.81 4.98 2.68
CA LEU A 12 1.88 6.10 2.46
C LEU A 12 2.12 7.27 3.43
N GLN A 13 2.45 6.99 4.70
CA GLN A 13 2.84 8.01 5.67
C GLN A 13 4.17 8.66 5.31
N ARG A 14 5.10 7.90 4.74
CA ARG A 14 6.41 8.39 4.29
C ARG A 14 6.28 9.24 3.04
N ASP A 15 5.40 8.85 2.12
CA ASP A 15 5.16 9.53 0.85
C ASP A 15 3.71 9.34 0.39
N GLY A 16 2.85 10.30 0.75
CA GLY A 16 1.43 10.28 0.42
C GLY A 16 1.12 10.56 -1.06
N ARG A 17 2.14 10.84 -1.89
CA ARG A 17 1.97 11.09 -3.33
C ARG A 17 2.20 9.84 -4.18
N LEU A 18 2.53 8.72 -3.55
CA LEU A 18 2.73 7.46 -4.26
C LEU A 18 1.48 7.05 -5.01
N THR A 19 1.65 6.68 -6.28
CA THR A 19 0.59 5.98 -6.99
C THR A 19 0.44 4.58 -6.42
N ASN A 20 -0.74 3.97 -6.60
CA ASN A 20 -0.94 2.58 -6.18
C ASN A 20 0.03 1.60 -6.88
N GLN A 21 0.51 1.92 -8.09
CA GLN A 21 1.53 1.11 -8.76
C GLN A 21 2.87 1.19 -8.05
N ASP A 22 3.33 2.39 -7.70
CA ASP A 22 4.59 2.60 -6.97
C ASP A 22 4.52 1.97 -5.57
N LEU A 23 3.41 2.16 -4.89
CA LEU A 23 3.16 1.56 -3.58
C LEU A 23 3.21 0.04 -3.66
N ALA A 24 2.51 -0.56 -4.62
CA ALA A 24 2.47 -2.01 -4.83
C ALA A 24 3.87 -2.58 -5.09
N ALA A 25 4.68 -1.90 -5.92
CA ALA A 25 6.06 -2.28 -6.16
C ALA A 25 6.90 -2.22 -4.86
N ARG A 26 6.77 -1.16 -4.06
CA ARG A 26 7.50 -1.02 -2.78
C ARG A 26 7.10 -2.07 -1.74
N VAL A 27 5.84 -2.49 -1.73
CA VAL A 27 5.34 -3.49 -0.77
C VAL A 27 5.39 -4.93 -1.30
N ASN A 28 5.99 -5.17 -2.48
CA ASN A 28 6.02 -6.47 -3.15
C ASN A 28 4.62 -7.10 -3.29
N LEU A 29 3.68 -6.33 -3.85
CA LEU A 29 2.34 -6.76 -4.22
C LEU A 29 2.05 -6.39 -5.67
N SER A 30 1.08 -7.08 -6.27
CA SER A 30 0.46 -6.60 -7.51
C SER A 30 -0.44 -5.39 -7.22
N PRO A 31 -0.69 -4.51 -8.21
CA PRO A 31 -1.51 -3.31 -8.00
C PRO A 31 -2.94 -3.60 -7.51
N SER A 32 -3.56 -4.68 -7.98
CA SER A 32 -4.93 -5.06 -7.60
C SER A 32 -5.09 -5.40 -6.10
N PRO A 33 -4.32 -6.34 -5.50
CA PRO A 33 -4.40 -6.61 -4.06
C PRO A 33 -3.93 -5.44 -3.20
N CYS A 34 -2.97 -4.63 -3.68
CA CYS A 34 -2.55 -3.41 -2.99
C CYS A 34 -3.72 -2.42 -2.87
N LEU A 35 -4.41 -2.13 -3.99
CA LEU A 35 -5.55 -1.21 -4.01
C LEU A 35 -6.70 -1.69 -3.10
N ARG A 36 -6.98 -3.00 -3.12
CA ARG A 36 -8.01 -3.58 -2.25
C ARG A 36 -7.69 -3.36 -0.78
N ARG A 37 -6.43 -3.57 -0.40
CA ARG A 37 -5.97 -3.36 0.99
C ARG A 37 -6.03 -1.90 1.38
N VAL A 38 -5.55 -0.98 0.54
CA VAL A 38 -5.64 0.47 0.78
C VAL A 38 -7.09 0.89 1.06
N ARG A 39 -8.06 0.44 0.26
CA ARG A 39 -9.50 0.74 0.47
C ARG A 39 -10.10 0.14 1.75
N LEU A 40 -9.52 -0.92 2.28
CA LEU A 40 -9.93 -1.51 3.56
C LEU A 40 -9.29 -0.80 4.77
N LEU A 41 -8.32 0.09 4.51
CA LEU A 41 -7.62 0.88 5.50
C LEU A 41 -8.13 2.33 5.57
N GLU A 42 -8.92 2.77 4.59
CA GLU A 42 -9.77 3.96 4.65
C GLU A 42 -10.92 3.78 5.65
#